data_AF-V2ZFA9-F1
#
_entry.id   AF-V2ZFA9-F1
#
_cell.length_a   1.000
_cell.length_b   1.000
_cell.length_c   1.000
_cell.angle_alpha   90.00
_cell.angle_beta   90.00
_cell.angle_gamma   90.00
#
_symmetry.space_group_name_H-M   'P 1'
#
loop_
_entity.id
_entity.type
_entity.pdbx_description
1 polymer ?
#
loop_
_entity_poly.entity_id
_entity_poly.type
_entity_poly.pdbx_seq_one_letter_code
_entity_poly.pdbx_strand_id
1 'polypeptide(L)'
;MTFEEMVQRTNPYLLCWIDLAMMPKKLTDIGQLRRIKRLADKDFPVPHSEYTKQKLAPIQDFLQSRTGDWAMLEEMTNLQVLEFPKRTPPGIVDDFSFLPKLKNLYRLSLRFTSFTDCSLLSGLTQLKDLALPARKKLIHTEVLDTLSCKIYTDEPTYRDDSFPQYKVVPAQEIPVPASGVFAIRFLEYGRKSFVSSEITQEVLDELSKLIRGGKIGSLLLSLDENGEEDFFTMDIEEGWAAPTFNIWDENGDPVYFQPINEKYQSVEEDAPVEIGGQTPVPKRFALDDLALAAECAIYFAKTGQLSPAVQWAEFSE
;
A
#
# COMPACT_ATOMS: atom_id res chain seq x y z
N MET A 1 30.50 -20.31 -4.61
CA MET A 1 29.50 -19.95 -5.63
C MET A 1 30.17 -19.01 -6.61
N THR A 2 30.01 -19.22 -7.91
CA THR A 2 30.51 -18.31 -8.94
C THR A 2 29.65 -17.03 -8.99
N PHE A 3 30.16 -15.97 -9.64
CA PHE A 3 29.39 -14.74 -9.83
C PHE A 3 28.09 -15.00 -10.61
N GLU A 4 28.17 -15.82 -11.65
CA GLU A 4 27.02 -16.17 -12.51
C GLU A 4 25.97 -16.98 -11.75
N GLU A 5 26.38 -17.98 -10.96
CA GLU A 5 25.48 -18.76 -10.10
C GLU A 5 24.74 -17.87 -9.09
N MET A 6 25.45 -16.90 -8.51
CA MET A 6 24.86 -15.97 -7.56
C MET A 6 23.83 -15.06 -8.26
N VAL A 7 24.19 -14.49 -9.42
CA VAL A 7 23.27 -13.66 -10.22
C VAL A 7 21.99 -14.42 -10.59
N GLN A 8 22.08 -15.71 -10.94
CA GLN A 8 20.91 -16.52 -11.30
C GLN A 8 19.96 -16.79 -10.14
N ARG A 9 20.46 -16.76 -8.89
CA ARG A 9 19.67 -17.02 -7.69
C ARG A 9 19.15 -15.76 -7.03
N THR A 10 19.81 -14.62 -7.22
CA THR A 10 19.47 -13.37 -6.54
C THR A 10 18.11 -12.85 -6.98
N ASN A 11 17.35 -12.31 -6.02
CA ASN A 11 16.11 -11.62 -6.29
C ASN A 11 16.31 -10.49 -7.33
N PRO A 12 15.50 -10.46 -8.42
CA PRO A 12 15.50 -9.40 -9.43
C PRO A 12 15.51 -7.96 -8.90
N TYR A 13 14.76 -7.68 -7.83
CA TYR A 13 14.71 -6.35 -7.21
C TYR A 13 16.05 -5.97 -6.60
N LEU A 14 16.72 -6.91 -5.93
CA LEU A 14 18.06 -6.69 -5.38
C LEU A 14 19.08 -6.44 -6.49
N LEU A 15 19.06 -7.23 -7.58
CA LEU A 15 19.94 -6.99 -8.73
C LEU A 15 19.72 -5.60 -9.36
N CYS A 16 18.46 -5.19 -9.53
CA CYS A 16 18.13 -3.86 -10.05
C CYS A 16 18.58 -2.75 -9.10
N TRP A 17 18.39 -2.92 -7.79
CA TRP A 17 18.85 -1.96 -6.78
C TRP A 17 20.37 -1.82 -6.76
N ILE A 18 21.10 -2.95 -6.85
CA ILE A 18 22.56 -2.95 -6.94
C ILE A 18 23.04 -2.20 -8.20
N ASP A 19 22.43 -2.48 -9.35
CA ASP A 19 22.81 -1.82 -10.60
C ASP A 19 22.55 -0.30 -10.57
N LEU A 20 21.41 0.12 -10.02
CA LEU A 20 21.09 1.53 -9.79
C LEU A 20 22.11 2.21 -8.87
N ALA A 21 22.47 1.56 -7.76
CA ALA A 21 23.46 2.06 -6.81
C ALA A 21 24.89 2.12 -7.38
N MET A 22 25.19 1.35 -8.42
CA MET A 22 26.50 1.29 -9.06
C MET A 22 26.65 2.19 -10.30
N MET A 23 25.57 2.81 -10.79
CA MET A 23 25.58 3.60 -12.02
C MET A 23 26.69 4.69 -12.01
N PRO A 24 27.42 4.87 -13.14
CA PRO A 24 27.24 4.24 -14.45
C PRO A 24 27.97 2.89 -14.63
N LYS A 25 28.60 2.36 -13.57
CA LYS A 25 29.34 1.08 -13.63
C LYS A 25 28.36 -0.08 -13.47
N LYS A 26 28.68 -1.22 -14.09
CA LYS A 26 27.93 -2.46 -13.93
C LYS A 26 28.67 -3.41 -13.00
N LEU A 27 27.91 -4.22 -12.27
CA LEU A 27 28.43 -5.31 -11.48
C LEU A 27 28.98 -6.40 -12.42
N THR A 28 30.27 -6.69 -12.33
CA THR A 28 30.94 -7.72 -13.16
C THR A 28 31.64 -8.80 -12.33
N ASP A 29 31.82 -8.56 -11.03
CA ASP A 29 32.45 -9.50 -10.10
C ASP A 29 31.92 -9.30 -8.67
N ILE A 30 31.97 -10.37 -7.87
CA ILE A 30 31.49 -10.37 -6.47
C ILE A 30 32.27 -9.37 -5.60
N GLY A 31 33.57 -9.18 -5.87
CA GLY A 31 34.42 -8.28 -5.09
C GLY A 31 33.96 -6.82 -5.12
N GLN A 32 33.26 -6.42 -6.18
CA GLN A 32 32.67 -5.08 -6.30
C GLN A 32 31.54 -4.82 -5.29
N LEU A 33 30.85 -5.85 -4.78
CA LEU A 33 29.79 -5.70 -3.77
C LEU A 33 30.33 -5.03 -2.49
N ARG A 34 31.58 -5.29 -2.13
CA ARG A 34 32.27 -4.66 -0.98
C ARG A 34 32.53 -3.17 -1.16
N ARG A 35 32.37 -2.63 -2.37
CA ARG A 35 32.50 -1.18 -2.65
C ARG A 35 31.19 -0.44 -2.42
N ILE A 36 30.06 -1.16 -2.36
CA ILE A 36 28.74 -0.59 -2.11
C ILE A 36 28.66 -0.24 -0.62
N LYS A 37 28.44 1.05 -0.33
CA LYS A 37 28.31 1.56 1.04
C LYS A 37 26.87 1.97 1.37
N ARG A 38 26.01 2.13 0.37
CA ARG A 38 24.65 2.62 0.52
C ARG A 38 23.73 1.92 -0.46
N LEU A 39 22.68 1.32 0.07
CA LEU A 39 21.47 0.92 -0.64
C LEU A 39 20.33 1.65 0.04
N ALA A 40 19.84 2.70 -0.60
CA ALA A 40 18.87 3.61 0.01
C ALA A 40 17.63 3.81 -0.85
N ASP A 41 16.61 4.42 -0.25
CA ASP A 41 15.34 4.77 -0.87
C ASP A 41 15.52 5.34 -2.28
N LYS A 42 16.29 6.42 -2.43
CA LYS A 42 16.48 7.11 -3.72
C LYS A 42 16.94 6.20 -4.88
N ASP A 43 17.61 5.09 -4.58
CA ASP A 43 18.20 4.16 -5.56
C ASP A 43 17.37 2.87 -5.67
N PHE A 44 16.26 2.75 -4.92
CA PHE A 44 15.40 1.56 -4.94
C PHE A 44 14.50 1.55 -6.19
N PRO A 45 14.37 0.41 -6.90
CA PRO A 45 13.57 0.29 -8.11
C PRO A 45 12.14 0.79 -7.91
N VAL A 46 11.63 1.59 -8.85
CA VAL A 46 10.24 2.08 -8.81
C VAL A 46 9.37 1.07 -9.56
N PRO A 47 8.53 0.27 -8.88
CA PRO A 47 7.87 -0.90 -9.49
C PRO A 47 7.12 -0.61 -10.80
N HIS A 48 6.56 0.59 -10.93
CA HIS A 48 5.74 1.00 -12.07
C HIS A 48 6.43 1.96 -13.06
N SER A 49 7.71 2.31 -12.87
CA SER A 49 8.42 3.19 -13.81
C SER A 49 8.79 2.46 -15.09
N GLU A 50 8.78 3.14 -16.23
CA GLU A 50 9.24 2.57 -17.51
C GLU A 50 10.70 2.10 -17.45
N TYR A 51 11.54 2.81 -16.71
CA TYR A 51 12.93 2.39 -16.48
C TYR A 51 12.98 1.04 -15.77
N THR A 52 12.29 0.90 -14.63
CA THR A 52 12.25 -0.35 -13.87
C THR A 52 11.58 -1.46 -14.67
N LYS A 53 10.47 -1.18 -15.38
CA LYS A 53 9.83 -2.15 -16.27
C LYS A 53 10.78 -2.62 -17.37
N GLN A 54 11.51 -1.74 -18.05
CA GLN A 54 12.50 -2.13 -19.07
C GLN A 54 13.69 -2.90 -18.49
N LYS A 55 14.16 -2.51 -17.31
CA LYS A 55 15.25 -3.20 -16.59
C LYS A 55 14.86 -4.59 -16.10
N LEU A 56 13.61 -4.73 -15.66
CA LEU A 56 13.02 -5.96 -15.14
C LEU A 56 12.37 -6.82 -16.24
N ALA A 57 12.10 -6.27 -17.43
CA ALA A 57 11.48 -6.98 -18.57
C ALA A 57 12.24 -8.25 -19.00
N PRO A 58 13.59 -8.30 -19.01
CA PRO A 58 14.32 -9.53 -19.34
C PRO A 58 14.17 -10.64 -18.30
N ILE A 59 13.68 -10.32 -17.11
CA ILE A 59 13.51 -11.24 -15.97
C ILE A 59 12.05 -11.25 -15.48
N GLN A 60 11.11 -10.78 -16.32
CA GLN A 60 9.69 -10.64 -15.99
C GLN A 60 9.03 -12.00 -15.71
N ASP A 61 9.50 -13.06 -16.37
CA ASP A 61 9.11 -14.45 -16.10
C ASP A 61 9.58 -14.93 -14.71
N PHE A 62 10.70 -14.41 -14.20
CA PHE A 62 11.23 -14.67 -12.84
C PHE A 62 10.52 -13.83 -11.76
N LEU A 63 9.93 -12.71 -12.15
CA LEU A 63 9.11 -11.88 -11.28
C LEU A 63 7.72 -12.46 -11.05
N GLN A 64 7.20 -13.23 -12.02
CA GLN A 64 5.97 -14.02 -11.82
C GLN A 64 6.17 -15.13 -10.80
N SER A 65 7.37 -15.71 -10.70
CA SER A 65 7.66 -16.76 -9.72
C SER A 65 7.98 -16.21 -8.32
N ARG A 66 8.32 -14.92 -8.16
CA ARG A 66 8.88 -14.34 -6.93
C ARG A 66 10.07 -15.15 -6.37
N THR A 67 10.75 -15.93 -7.19
CA THR A 67 11.83 -16.80 -6.74
C THR A 67 13.14 -16.02 -6.78
N GLY A 68 13.86 -16.01 -5.67
CA GLY A 68 15.23 -15.50 -5.61
C GLY A 68 15.57 -14.98 -4.24
N ASP A 69 16.78 -15.30 -3.77
CA ASP A 69 17.22 -14.96 -2.42
C ASP A 69 17.88 -13.58 -2.34
N TRP A 70 18.06 -13.08 -1.12
CA TRP A 70 18.74 -11.82 -0.83
C TRP A 70 20.17 -12.03 -0.36
N ALA A 71 20.76 -13.22 -0.60
CA ALA A 71 22.05 -13.62 -0.06
C ALA A 71 23.20 -12.72 -0.54
N MET A 72 23.08 -12.07 -1.70
CA MET A 72 24.06 -11.09 -2.19
C MET A 72 24.30 -9.93 -1.21
N LEU A 73 23.33 -9.59 -0.35
CA LEU A 73 23.54 -8.58 0.69
C LEU A 73 24.66 -8.99 1.66
N GLU A 74 24.81 -10.28 1.96
CA GLU A 74 25.85 -10.79 2.89
C GLU A 74 27.28 -10.44 2.45
N GLU A 75 27.51 -10.33 1.14
CA GLU A 75 28.81 -9.97 0.56
C GLU A 75 29.14 -8.47 0.67
N MET A 76 28.14 -7.62 0.94
CA MET A 76 28.29 -6.18 1.10
C MET A 76 28.77 -5.82 2.51
N THR A 77 29.88 -6.42 2.98
CA THR A 77 30.35 -6.27 4.37
C THR A 77 30.71 -4.84 4.78
N ASN A 78 30.88 -3.93 3.81
CA ASN A 78 31.15 -2.50 4.03
C ASN A 78 29.89 -1.62 3.92
N LEU A 79 28.70 -2.22 3.81
CA LEU A 79 27.44 -1.49 3.73
C LEU A 79 27.21 -0.71 5.03
N GLN A 80 26.90 0.57 4.88
CA GLN A 80 26.72 1.52 5.99
C GLN A 80 25.26 1.97 6.13
N VAL A 81 24.54 1.99 5.02
CA VAL A 81 23.14 2.38 4.93
C VAL A 81 22.37 1.33 4.14
N LEU A 82 21.32 0.79 4.76
CA LEU A 82 20.32 -0.08 4.13
C LEU A 82 18.92 0.45 4.48
N GLU A 83 18.22 1.02 3.50
CA GLU A 83 16.89 1.61 3.72
C GLU A 83 15.88 1.05 2.71
N PHE A 84 14.97 0.19 3.15
CA PHE A 84 13.82 -0.23 2.36
C PHE A 84 12.75 0.87 2.37
N PRO A 85 12.35 1.40 1.20
CA PRO A 85 11.34 2.47 1.13
C PRO A 85 9.91 1.95 1.22
N LYS A 86 8.94 2.86 1.39
CA LYS A 86 7.50 2.53 1.45
C LYS A 86 7.01 1.74 0.24
N ARG A 87 7.49 2.10 -0.96
CA ARG A 87 7.18 1.44 -2.22
C ARG A 87 7.80 0.04 -2.40
N THR A 88 8.39 -0.54 -1.35
CA THR A 88 8.91 -1.92 -1.39
C THR A 88 7.71 -2.87 -1.49
N PRO A 89 7.61 -3.71 -2.53
CA PRO A 89 6.47 -4.62 -2.66
C PRO A 89 6.32 -5.52 -1.42
N PRO A 90 5.12 -5.66 -0.85
CA PRO A 90 4.90 -6.51 0.31
C PRO A 90 5.35 -7.96 0.07
N GLY A 91 6.13 -8.50 1.02
CA GLY A 91 6.65 -9.86 0.97
C GLY A 91 7.74 -10.11 -0.06
N ILE A 92 8.40 -9.06 -0.60
CA ILE A 92 9.53 -9.24 -1.52
C ILE A 92 10.83 -9.67 -0.82
N VAL A 93 10.94 -9.36 0.47
CA VAL A 93 11.97 -9.88 1.39
C VAL A 93 11.25 -10.62 2.48
N ASP A 94 11.64 -11.86 2.73
CA ASP A 94 11.12 -12.74 3.76
C ASP A 94 12.24 -13.32 4.65
N ASP A 95 13.45 -13.46 4.10
CA ASP A 95 14.65 -13.84 4.83
C ASP A 95 15.59 -12.65 5.10
N PHE A 96 15.87 -12.40 6.38
CA PHE A 96 16.75 -11.34 6.88
C PHE A 96 18.05 -11.88 7.50
N SER A 97 18.39 -13.16 7.25
CA SER A 97 19.62 -13.81 7.75
C SER A 97 20.92 -13.11 7.39
N PHE A 98 20.88 -12.19 6.42
CA PHE A 98 22.02 -11.40 6.02
C PHE A 98 22.43 -10.33 7.05
N LEU A 99 21.49 -9.85 7.87
CA LEU A 99 21.71 -8.70 8.78
C LEU A 99 22.91 -8.90 9.71
N PRO A 100 23.10 -10.06 10.38
CA PRO A 100 24.26 -10.29 11.24
C PRO A 100 25.62 -10.12 10.55
N LYS A 101 25.72 -10.20 9.22
CA LYS A 101 26.99 -10.00 8.49
C LYS A 101 27.32 -8.51 8.25
N LEU A 102 26.32 -7.62 8.31
CA LEU A 102 26.44 -6.21 7.94
C LEU A 102 26.88 -5.34 9.12
N LYS A 103 28.01 -5.67 9.75
CA LYS A 103 28.49 -5.05 11.00
C LYS A 103 28.86 -3.57 10.90
N ASN A 104 28.91 -3.00 9.69
CA ASN A 104 29.23 -1.60 9.43
C ASN A 104 28.00 -0.70 9.25
N LEU A 105 26.79 -1.25 9.37
CA LEU A 105 25.56 -0.46 9.30
C LEU A 105 25.52 0.57 10.43
N TYR A 106 25.41 1.84 10.07
CA TYR A 106 25.05 2.91 10.99
C TYR A 106 23.59 3.35 10.82
N ARG A 107 22.97 3.04 9.68
CA ARG A 107 21.56 3.32 9.43
C ARG A 107 20.87 2.13 8.78
N LEU A 108 19.78 1.69 9.38
CA LEU A 108 18.96 0.58 8.92
C LEU A 108 17.48 0.95 8.98
N SER A 109 16.78 0.86 7.85
CA SER A 109 15.32 0.98 7.80
C SER A 109 14.72 -0.29 7.22
N LEU A 110 14.00 -1.01 8.08
CA LEU A 110 13.17 -2.19 7.77
C LEU A 110 11.68 -1.87 7.92
N ARG A 111 11.33 -0.60 8.10
CA ARG A 111 9.98 -0.08 8.40
C ARG A 111 8.88 -0.71 7.53
N PHE A 112 9.11 -0.75 6.23
CA PHE A 112 8.13 -1.19 5.23
C PHE A 112 8.44 -2.61 4.71
N THR A 113 8.78 -3.52 5.61
CA THR A 113 9.13 -4.91 5.27
C THR A 113 8.38 -5.91 6.17
N SER A 114 8.57 -7.20 5.90
CA SER A 114 8.02 -8.31 6.70
C SER A 114 8.87 -8.65 7.94
N PHE A 115 9.86 -7.82 8.29
CA PHE A 115 10.78 -8.09 9.40
C PHE A 115 10.06 -8.24 10.75
N THR A 116 10.42 -9.30 11.49
CA THR A 116 9.82 -9.61 12.80
C THR A 116 10.86 -9.94 13.87
N ASP A 117 11.95 -10.64 13.52
CA ASP A 117 12.88 -11.18 14.50
C ASP A 117 14.05 -10.23 14.84
N CYS A 118 13.94 -9.53 15.97
CA CYS A 118 14.98 -8.62 16.45
C CYS A 118 16.31 -9.31 16.82
N SER A 119 16.34 -10.64 16.99
CA SER A 119 17.59 -11.37 17.28
C SER A 119 18.65 -11.20 16.18
N LEU A 120 18.21 -10.99 14.93
CA LEU A 120 19.07 -10.74 13.77
C LEU A 120 19.80 -9.39 13.82
N LEU A 121 19.36 -8.48 14.69
CA LEU A 121 20.02 -7.19 14.92
C LEU A 121 21.17 -7.29 15.93
N SER A 122 21.33 -8.45 16.58
CA SER A 122 22.35 -8.65 17.60
C SER A 122 23.77 -8.44 17.04
N GLY A 123 24.55 -7.65 17.78
CA GLY A 123 25.91 -7.30 17.40
C GLY A 123 26.02 -6.29 16.25
N LEU A 124 24.93 -5.63 15.83
CA LEU A 124 24.99 -4.43 14.96
C LEU A 124 25.30 -3.17 15.78
N THR A 125 26.44 -3.19 16.47
CA THR A 125 26.80 -2.18 17.49
C THR A 125 27.13 -0.79 16.92
N GLN A 126 27.24 -0.64 15.60
CA GLN A 126 27.50 0.63 14.93
C GLN A 126 26.22 1.39 14.55
N LEU A 127 25.04 0.81 14.76
CA LEU A 127 23.76 1.46 14.45
C LEU A 127 23.62 2.79 15.20
N LYS A 128 23.13 3.80 14.49
CA LYS A 128 22.78 5.13 15.03
C LYS A 128 21.31 5.44 14.81
N ASP A 129 20.77 5.03 13.66
CA ASP A 129 19.38 5.17 13.28
C ASP A 129 18.81 3.79 12.88
N LEU A 130 17.75 3.35 13.55
CA LEU A 130 17.04 2.10 13.27
C LEU A 130 15.54 2.37 13.13
N ALA A 131 14.97 2.06 11.98
CA ALA A 131 13.53 2.09 11.75
C ALA A 131 12.99 0.68 11.53
N LEU A 132 11.97 0.29 12.29
CA LEU A 132 11.38 -1.06 12.30
C LEU A 132 9.89 -1.01 11.99
N PRO A 133 9.28 -2.15 11.60
CA PRO A 133 7.84 -2.31 11.62
C PRO A 133 7.24 -2.04 13.01
N ALA A 134 5.90 -1.90 13.07
CA ALA A 134 5.16 -1.73 14.33
C ALA A 134 5.64 -2.69 15.42
N ARG A 135 5.81 -2.20 16.66
CA ARG A 135 6.42 -3.00 17.73
C ARG A 135 5.67 -4.30 18.02
N LYS A 136 4.34 -4.32 17.85
CA LYS A 136 3.50 -5.52 18.01
C LYS A 136 3.82 -6.66 17.02
N LYS A 137 4.47 -6.36 15.89
CA LYS A 137 4.89 -7.36 14.88
C LYS A 137 6.25 -7.99 15.23
N LEU A 138 6.96 -7.45 16.22
CA LEU A 138 8.33 -7.83 16.53
C LEU A 138 8.38 -8.92 17.62
N ILE A 139 9.33 -9.83 17.48
CA ILE A 139 9.71 -10.82 18.49
C ILE A 139 11.18 -10.61 18.90
N HIS A 140 11.58 -11.16 20.06
CA HIS A 140 12.91 -10.95 20.66
C HIS A 140 13.27 -9.47 20.90
N THR A 141 12.26 -8.68 21.29
CA THR A 141 12.39 -7.21 21.43
C THR A 141 13.37 -6.78 22.53
N GLU A 142 13.75 -7.67 23.45
CA GLU A 142 14.81 -7.45 24.44
C GLU A 142 16.16 -7.09 23.80
N VAL A 143 16.40 -7.48 22.53
CA VAL A 143 17.61 -7.08 21.80
C VAL A 143 17.66 -5.58 21.56
N LEU A 144 16.51 -4.93 21.41
CA LEU A 144 16.45 -3.49 21.17
C LEU A 144 17.04 -2.69 22.35
N ASP A 145 16.89 -3.19 23.58
CA ASP A 145 17.43 -2.56 24.79
C ASP A 145 18.97 -2.63 24.84
N THR A 146 19.58 -3.52 24.04
CA THR A 146 21.04 -3.65 23.93
C THR A 146 21.66 -2.70 22.91
N LEU A 147 20.83 -2.10 22.04
CA LEU A 147 21.30 -1.22 20.96
C LEU A 147 21.40 0.23 21.45
N SER A 148 22.58 0.83 21.29
CA SER A 148 22.80 2.25 21.61
C SER A 148 22.45 3.18 20.44
N CYS A 149 21.24 3.04 19.88
CA CYS A 149 20.81 3.77 18.68
C CYS A 149 19.41 4.38 18.85
N LYS A 150 19.04 5.32 17.96
CA LYS A 150 17.67 5.84 17.88
C LYS A 150 16.79 4.80 17.19
N ILE A 151 15.71 4.41 17.86
CA ILE A 151 14.76 3.41 17.36
C ILE A 151 13.43 4.09 17.04
N TYR A 152 12.93 3.85 15.85
CA TYR A 152 11.63 4.31 15.36
C TYR A 152 10.81 3.09 14.94
N THR A 153 9.53 3.02 15.31
CA THR A 153 8.62 1.95 14.87
C THR A 153 7.48 2.53 14.07
N ASP A 154 7.02 1.77 13.06
CA ASP A 154 5.86 2.09 12.24
C ASP A 154 4.55 1.78 12.98
N GLU A 155 4.30 2.47 14.09
CA GLU A 155 3.07 2.25 14.84
C GLU A 155 1.85 2.66 13.99
N PRO A 156 0.77 1.87 14.05
CA PRO A 156 -0.45 2.18 13.34
C PRO A 156 -1.02 3.51 13.82
N THR A 157 -1.72 4.18 12.92
CA THR A 157 -2.33 5.48 13.22
C THR A 157 -3.40 5.35 14.31
N TYR A 158 -4.11 4.23 14.33
CA TYR A 158 -5.19 3.94 15.25
C TYR A 158 -4.89 2.76 16.18
N ARG A 159 -5.54 2.76 17.34
CA ARG A 159 -5.58 1.67 18.32
C ARG A 159 -7.00 1.22 18.56
N ASP A 160 -7.19 -0.08 18.75
CA ASP A 160 -8.53 -0.65 18.96
C ASP A 160 -9.21 -0.06 20.21
N ASP A 161 -8.44 0.29 21.24
CA ASP A 161 -8.94 0.85 22.50
C ASP A 161 -9.24 2.37 22.47
N SER A 162 -8.82 3.06 21.40
CA SER A 162 -8.96 4.51 21.25
C SER A 162 -9.55 4.94 19.91
N PHE A 163 -10.09 4.00 19.13
CA PHE A 163 -10.69 4.31 17.84
C PHE A 163 -12.03 5.06 18.00
N PRO A 164 -12.36 6.02 17.12
CA PRO A 164 -13.66 6.67 17.12
C PRO A 164 -14.82 5.66 17.11
N GLN A 165 -15.86 5.94 17.88
CA GLN A 165 -17.07 5.11 17.85
C GLN A 165 -17.77 5.27 16.51
N TYR A 166 -18.39 4.19 16.04
CA TYR A 166 -19.16 4.17 14.81
C TYR A 166 -20.41 3.30 15.00
N LYS A 167 -21.45 3.57 14.22
CA LYS A 167 -22.68 2.74 14.21
C LYS A 167 -22.64 1.82 13.00
N VAL A 168 -23.09 0.58 13.17
CA VAL A 168 -23.27 -0.32 12.02
C VAL A 168 -24.61 0.00 11.37
N VAL A 169 -24.58 0.37 10.08
CA VAL A 169 -25.78 0.65 9.31
C VAL A 169 -26.60 -0.65 9.15
N PRO A 170 -27.89 -0.66 9.50
CA PRO A 170 -28.76 -1.82 9.31
C PRO A 170 -28.83 -2.23 7.84
N ALA A 171 -28.92 -3.54 7.58
CA ALA A 171 -29.10 -4.04 6.23
C ALA A 171 -30.37 -3.45 5.60
N GLN A 172 -30.21 -2.79 4.46
CA GLN A 172 -31.34 -2.23 3.69
C GLN A 172 -31.85 -3.29 2.69
N GLU A 173 -33.16 -3.28 2.43
CA GLU A 173 -33.72 -4.06 1.32
C GLU A 173 -33.14 -3.56 0.01
N ILE A 174 -32.75 -4.48 -0.89
CA ILE A 174 -32.20 -4.16 -2.21
C ILE A 174 -33.30 -3.46 -3.04
N PRO A 175 -33.28 -2.13 -3.24
CA PRO A 175 -34.19 -1.49 -4.15
C PRO A 175 -33.78 -1.92 -5.55
N VAL A 176 -34.72 -2.44 -6.35
CA VAL A 176 -34.46 -2.71 -7.76
C VAL A 176 -34.24 -1.36 -8.45
N PRO A 177 -33.05 -1.08 -9.01
CA PRO A 177 -32.82 0.20 -9.66
C PRO A 177 -33.78 0.36 -10.83
N ALA A 178 -34.48 1.50 -10.90
CA ALA A 178 -35.30 1.81 -12.06
C ALA A 178 -34.41 1.85 -13.32
N SER A 179 -34.80 1.13 -14.36
CA SER A 179 -34.00 1.02 -15.59
C SER A 179 -33.90 2.38 -16.28
N GLY A 180 -32.67 2.81 -16.58
CA GLY A 180 -32.39 3.95 -17.47
C GLY A 180 -32.26 5.33 -16.81
N VAL A 181 -32.35 5.43 -15.48
CA VAL A 181 -32.09 6.69 -14.75
C VAL A 181 -31.03 6.44 -13.69
N PHE A 182 -29.94 7.20 -13.75
CA PHE A 182 -28.91 7.22 -12.72
C PHE A 182 -29.26 8.26 -11.65
N ALA A 183 -28.97 7.94 -10.39
CA ALA A 183 -29.20 8.86 -9.28
C ALA A 183 -28.20 10.01 -9.29
N ILE A 184 -26.95 9.70 -9.66
CA ILE A 184 -25.87 10.68 -9.71
C ILE A 184 -26.06 11.67 -10.85
N ARG A 185 -25.57 12.89 -10.61
CA ARG A 185 -25.59 14.02 -11.56
C ARG A 185 -24.19 14.50 -11.91
N PHE A 186 -23.19 14.08 -11.14
CA PHE A 186 -21.79 14.36 -11.43
C PHE A 186 -20.95 13.09 -11.22
N LEU A 187 -20.03 12.84 -12.15
CA LEU A 187 -19.04 11.77 -12.10
C LEU A 187 -17.68 12.31 -12.55
N GLU A 188 -16.67 12.14 -11.71
CA GLU A 188 -15.28 12.46 -12.03
C GLU A 188 -14.36 11.27 -11.75
N TYR A 189 -13.44 11.00 -12.67
CA TYR A 189 -12.31 10.11 -12.43
C TYR A 189 -11.13 10.45 -13.36
N GLY A 190 -9.92 10.45 -12.81
CA GLY A 190 -8.71 10.78 -13.55
C GLY A 190 -8.71 12.21 -14.11
N ARG A 191 -8.93 12.37 -15.42
CA ARG A 191 -9.06 13.68 -16.09
C ARG A 191 -10.40 13.84 -16.81
N LYS A 192 -11.35 12.95 -16.54
CA LYS A 192 -12.67 12.93 -17.16
C LYS A 192 -13.69 13.37 -16.13
N SER A 193 -14.60 14.25 -16.54
CA SER A 193 -15.79 14.61 -15.80
C SER A 193 -17.02 14.48 -16.70
N PHE A 194 -18.16 14.12 -16.11
CA PHE A 194 -19.42 13.89 -16.79
C PHE A 194 -20.54 14.49 -15.93
N VAL A 195 -21.44 15.24 -16.56
CA VAL A 195 -22.58 15.87 -15.87
C VAL A 195 -23.90 15.38 -16.47
N SER A 196 -24.84 15.03 -15.61
CA SER A 196 -26.23 14.71 -15.94
C SER A 196 -26.36 13.76 -17.15
N SER A 197 -26.75 14.27 -18.33
CA SER A 197 -27.00 13.44 -19.53
C SER A 197 -25.73 12.81 -20.14
N GLU A 198 -24.54 13.27 -19.75
CA GLU A 198 -23.27 12.66 -20.16
C GLU A 198 -22.98 11.36 -19.41
N ILE A 199 -23.66 11.12 -18.29
CA ILE A 199 -23.54 9.89 -17.51
C ILE A 199 -24.40 8.82 -18.18
N THR A 200 -23.77 7.98 -19.00
CA THR A 200 -24.44 6.87 -19.70
C THR A 200 -24.08 5.51 -19.12
N GLN A 201 -24.80 4.46 -19.52
CA GLN A 201 -24.46 3.09 -19.10
C GLN A 201 -23.08 2.68 -19.59
N GLU A 202 -22.65 3.13 -20.78
CA GLU A 202 -21.31 2.90 -21.32
C GLU A 202 -20.24 3.54 -20.45
N VAL A 203 -20.48 4.76 -19.94
CA VAL A 203 -19.57 5.45 -19.01
C VAL A 203 -19.43 4.66 -17.71
N LEU A 204 -20.54 4.17 -17.14
CA LEU A 204 -20.51 3.36 -15.93
C LEU A 204 -19.86 1.97 -16.15
N ASP A 205 -20.05 1.36 -17.32
CA ASP A 205 -19.40 0.10 -17.67
C ASP A 205 -17.88 0.27 -17.85
N GLU A 206 -17.44 1.39 -18.43
CA GLU A 206 -16.02 1.75 -18.50
C GLU A 206 -15.45 1.96 -17.09
N LEU A 207 -16.13 2.75 -16.26
CA LEU A 207 -15.74 2.99 -14.87
C LEU A 207 -15.58 1.68 -14.10
N SER A 208 -16.56 0.78 -14.18
CA SER A 208 -16.50 -0.53 -13.51
C SER A 208 -15.28 -1.35 -13.95
N LYS A 209 -14.98 -1.38 -15.26
CA LYS A 209 -13.80 -2.07 -15.80
C LYS A 209 -12.50 -1.46 -15.29
N LEU A 210 -12.44 -0.13 -15.18
CA LEU A 210 -11.26 0.59 -14.70
C LEU A 210 -11.01 0.34 -13.21
N ILE A 211 -12.05 0.38 -12.38
CA ILE A 211 -11.98 0.04 -10.94
C ILE A 211 -11.49 -1.40 -10.77
N ARG A 212 -12.15 -2.37 -11.41
CA ARG A 212 -11.80 -3.80 -11.34
C ARG A 212 -10.35 -4.08 -11.75
N GLY A 213 -9.84 -3.30 -12.69
CA GLY A 213 -8.46 -3.40 -13.16
C GLY A 213 -7.43 -2.61 -12.36
N GLY A 214 -7.83 -1.85 -11.33
CA GLY A 214 -6.95 -0.95 -10.58
C GLY A 214 -6.30 0.13 -11.46
N LYS A 215 -7.02 0.64 -12.46
CA LYS A 215 -6.50 1.54 -13.51
C LYS A 215 -6.82 3.02 -13.29
N ILE A 216 -7.52 3.35 -12.22
CA ILE A 216 -7.78 4.72 -11.77
C ILE A 216 -7.31 4.85 -10.32
N GLY A 217 -6.84 6.03 -9.94
CA GLY A 217 -6.36 6.30 -8.58
C GLY A 217 -7.46 6.83 -7.66
N SER A 218 -8.45 7.54 -8.20
CA SER A 218 -9.57 8.07 -7.43
C SER A 218 -10.79 8.32 -8.32
N LEU A 219 -11.96 8.44 -7.68
CA LEU A 219 -13.21 8.89 -8.30
C LEU A 219 -14.07 9.67 -7.32
N LEU A 220 -14.99 10.46 -7.87
CA LEU A 220 -16.05 11.17 -7.16
C LEU A 220 -17.38 11.01 -7.91
N LEU A 221 -18.44 10.65 -7.19
CA LEU A 221 -19.82 10.59 -7.65
C LEU A 221 -20.65 11.52 -6.78
N SER A 222 -21.47 12.40 -7.36
CA SER A 222 -22.38 13.25 -6.59
C SER A 222 -23.82 13.16 -7.08
N LEU A 223 -24.77 13.35 -6.15
CA LEU A 223 -26.19 13.47 -6.43
C LEU A 223 -26.58 14.83 -7.03
N ASP A 224 -25.69 15.82 -6.99
CA ASP A 224 -25.85 17.13 -7.61
C ASP A 224 -24.84 17.37 -8.77
N GLU A 225 -25.07 18.41 -9.57
CA GLU A 225 -24.27 18.69 -10.78
C GLU A 225 -22.93 19.38 -10.48
N ASN A 226 -22.76 19.96 -9.30
CA ASN A 226 -21.57 20.70 -8.87
C ASN A 226 -20.62 19.85 -8.03
N GLY A 227 -21.10 18.74 -7.47
CA GLY A 227 -20.29 17.86 -6.61
C GLY A 227 -20.15 18.36 -5.17
N GLU A 228 -21.10 19.19 -4.72
CA GLU A 228 -21.02 19.89 -3.42
C GLU A 228 -21.94 19.29 -2.35
N GLU A 229 -22.98 18.54 -2.75
CA GLU A 229 -23.93 17.86 -1.86
C GLU A 229 -23.50 16.41 -1.61
N ASP A 230 -24.39 15.55 -1.11
CA ASP A 230 -24.14 14.12 -0.85
C ASP A 230 -23.31 13.44 -1.96
N PHE A 231 -22.09 13.02 -1.60
CA PHE A 231 -21.10 12.56 -2.56
C PHE A 231 -20.36 11.30 -2.08
N PHE A 232 -20.05 10.42 -3.04
CA PHE A 232 -19.27 9.22 -2.85
C PHE A 232 -17.88 9.39 -3.46
N THR A 233 -16.84 9.24 -2.65
CA THR A 233 -15.46 9.18 -3.11
C THR A 233 -14.92 7.76 -2.98
N MET A 234 -13.92 7.44 -3.80
CA MET A 234 -13.14 6.24 -3.62
C MET A 234 -11.74 6.42 -4.17
N ASP A 235 -10.75 6.29 -3.29
CA ASP A 235 -9.33 6.18 -3.66
C ASP A 235 -8.96 4.71 -3.86
N ILE A 236 -8.08 4.42 -4.81
CA ILE A 236 -7.70 3.07 -5.22
C ILE A 236 -6.19 3.00 -5.42
N GLU A 237 -5.54 2.06 -4.71
CA GLU A 237 -4.10 1.86 -4.80
C GLU A 237 -3.72 0.44 -4.37
N GLU A 238 -2.71 -0.15 -5.02
CA GLU A 238 -2.17 -1.48 -4.66
C GLU A 238 -3.20 -2.62 -4.51
N GLY A 239 -4.30 -2.57 -5.28
CA GLY A 239 -5.37 -3.58 -5.21
C GLY A 239 -6.39 -3.35 -4.10
N TRP A 240 -6.27 -2.25 -3.38
CA TRP A 240 -7.19 -1.80 -2.35
C TRP A 240 -8.01 -0.61 -2.82
N ALA A 241 -9.19 -0.46 -2.24
CA ALA A 241 -10.05 0.71 -2.40
C ALA A 241 -10.52 1.23 -1.04
N ALA A 242 -10.60 2.55 -0.88
CA ALA A 242 -11.20 3.22 0.28
C ALA A 242 -12.46 4.01 -0.13
N PRO A 243 -13.62 3.34 -0.24
CA PRO A 243 -14.88 4.02 -0.52
C PRO A 243 -15.36 4.82 0.70
N THR A 244 -15.80 6.04 0.47
CA THR A 244 -16.42 6.89 1.50
C THR A 244 -17.66 7.55 0.91
N PHE A 245 -18.81 7.40 1.57
CA PHE A 245 -20.01 8.18 1.26
C PHE A 245 -20.15 9.29 2.28
N ASN A 246 -20.31 10.54 1.84
CA ASN A 246 -20.36 11.72 2.69
C ASN A 246 -21.73 12.38 2.52
N ILE A 247 -22.35 12.72 3.64
CA ILE A 247 -23.61 13.46 3.72
C ILE A 247 -23.51 14.52 4.81
N TRP A 248 -24.52 15.39 4.87
CA TRP A 248 -24.72 16.32 5.98
C TRP A 248 -26.02 15.98 6.70
N ASP A 249 -25.98 15.97 8.03
CA ASP A 249 -27.18 15.75 8.84
C ASP A 249 -28.12 16.98 8.84
N GLU A 250 -29.26 16.89 9.54
CA GLU A 250 -30.23 17.99 9.63
C GLU A 250 -29.66 19.28 10.25
N ASN A 251 -28.55 19.19 10.99
CA ASN A 251 -27.86 20.31 11.61
C ASN A 251 -26.73 20.87 10.71
N GLY A 252 -26.41 20.20 9.61
CA GLY A 252 -25.29 20.51 8.74
C GLY A 252 -23.96 19.95 9.25
N ASP A 253 -23.99 18.99 10.17
CA ASP A 253 -22.79 18.30 10.65
C ASP A 253 -22.42 17.17 9.68
N PRO A 254 -21.12 16.96 9.39
CA PRO A 254 -20.69 15.95 8.44
C PRO A 254 -20.90 14.55 9.00
N VAL A 255 -21.52 13.69 8.21
CA VAL A 255 -21.65 12.26 8.47
C VAL A 255 -21.06 11.51 7.30
N TYR A 256 -20.22 10.51 7.58
CA TYR A 256 -19.63 9.70 6.53
C TYR A 256 -19.72 8.21 6.81
N PHE A 257 -19.70 7.44 5.73
CA PHE A 257 -19.85 6.00 5.77
C PHE A 257 -18.68 5.32 5.08
N GLN A 258 -18.13 4.30 5.73
CA GLN A 258 -17.09 3.45 5.17
C GLN A 258 -17.51 1.98 5.25
N PRO A 259 -17.09 1.13 4.31
CA PRO A 259 -17.46 -0.28 4.33
C PRO A 259 -16.82 -0.98 5.53
N ILE A 260 -17.42 -2.04 6.06
CA ILE A 260 -16.83 -2.90 7.08
C ILE A 260 -16.29 -4.15 6.39
N ASN A 261 -14.97 -4.27 6.33
CA ASN A 261 -14.30 -5.46 5.82
C ASN A 261 -14.13 -6.49 6.94
N GLU A 262 -15.00 -7.50 6.97
CA GLU A 262 -15.05 -8.52 8.01
C GLU A 262 -13.77 -9.36 8.14
N LYS A 263 -12.92 -9.38 7.10
CA LYS A 263 -11.61 -10.05 7.13
C LYS A 263 -10.66 -9.42 8.15
N TYR A 264 -10.85 -8.14 8.50
CA TYR A 264 -9.99 -7.39 9.40
C TYR A 264 -10.77 -6.92 10.62
N GLN A 265 -10.50 -7.55 11.77
CA GLN A 265 -11.20 -7.26 13.03
C GLN A 265 -10.66 -6.03 13.76
N SER A 266 -9.38 -5.71 13.54
CA SER A 266 -8.65 -4.62 14.21
C SER A 266 -8.50 -3.41 13.28
N VAL A 267 -8.46 -2.20 13.85
CA VAL A 267 -8.17 -0.95 13.15
C VAL A 267 -6.68 -0.63 13.11
N GLU A 268 -5.87 -1.44 13.78
CA GLU A 268 -4.45 -1.20 13.96
C GLU A 268 -3.59 -1.69 12.77
N GLU A 269 -4.20 -1.84 11.61
CA GLU A 269 -3.54 -2.12 10.35
C GLU A 269 -4.10 -1.18 9.31
N ASP A 270 -3.24 -0.29 8.81
CA ASP A 270 -3.60 0.66 7.78
C ASP A 270 -3.68 -0.06 6.41
N ALA A 271 -4.69 0.30 5.62
CA ALA A 271 -4.77 -0.06 4.21
C ALA A 271 -3.65 0.67 3.44
N PRO A 272 -3.13 0.09 2.34
CA PRO A 272 -2.03 0.71 1.59
C PRO A 272 -2.46 1.97 0.83
N VAL A 273 -3.76 2.22 0.69
CA VAL A 273 -4.33 3.35 -0.07
C VAL A 273 -4.03 4.71 0.56
N GLU A 274 -3.41 5.60 -0.20
CA GLU A 274 -3.16 6.99 0.20
C GLU A 274 -4.32 7.91 -0.20
N ILE A 275 -5.01 8.48 0.79
CA ILE A 275 -6.15 9.39 0.58
C ILE A 275 -5.72 10.87 0.68
N GLY A 276 -4.95 11.36 -0.30
CA GLY A 276 -4.73 12.81 -0.49
C GLY A 276 -4.10 13.58 0.69
N GLY A 277 -3.27 12.92 1.51
CA GLY A 277 -2.64 13.54 2.70
C GLY A 277 -3.52 13.55 3.95
N GLN A 278 -4.69 12.91 3.90
CA GLN A 278 -5.52 12.64 5.07
C GLN A 278 -4.98 11.46 5.88
N THR A 279 -5.61 11.22 7.04
CA THR A 279 -5.27 10.11 7.94
C THR A 279 -5.43 8.77 7.23
N PRO A 280 -4.50 7.80 7.37
CA PRO A 280 -4.63 6.49 6.75
C PRO A 280 -5.96 5.80 7.09
N VAL A 281 -6.54 5.08 6.13
CA VAL A 281 -7.77 4.31 6.35
C VAL A 281 -7.40 2.93 6.91
N PRO A 282 -7.97 2.47 8.04
CA PRO A 282 -7.75 1.11 8.50
C PRO A 282 -8.23 0.08 7.47
N LYS A 283 -7.55 -1.08 7.36
CA LYS A 283 -8.00 -2.20 6.50
C LYS A 283 -9.42 -2.65 6.79
N ARG A 284 -9.86 -2.50 8.05
CA ARG A 284 -11.24 -2.75 8.49
C ARG A 284 -12.27 -1.88 7.75
N PHE A 285 -11.87 -0.68 7.30
CA PHE A 285 -12.72 0.30 6.62
C PHE A 285 -12.37 0.49 5.14
N ALA A 286 -11.65 -0.46 4.55
CA ALA A 286 -11.25 -0.47 3.15
C ALA A 286 -11.49 -1.86 2.53
N LEU A 287 -11.58 -1.92 1.20
CA LEU A 287 -11.84 -3.15 0.46
C LEU A 287 -10.58 -3.64 -0.24
N ASP A 288 -10.20 -4.90 0.00
CA ASP A 288 -9.14 -5.62 -0.74
C ASP A 288 -9.68 -6.45 -1.91
N ASP A 289 -10.94 -6.18 -2.31
CA ASP A 289 -11.59 -6.75 -3.48
C ASP A 289 -12.11 -5.61 -4.39
N LEU A 290 -11.39 -5.37 -5.50
CA LEU A 290 -11.75 -4.34 -6.47
C LEU A 290 -13.03 -4.66 -7.26
N ALA A 291 -13.47 -5.93 -7.32
CA ALA A 291 -14.75 -6.29 -7.90
C ALA A 291 -15.91 -5.83 -7.02
N LEU A 292 -15.77 -6.02 -5.70
CA LEU A 292 -16.71 -5.55 -4.70
C LEU A 292 -16.72 -4.01 -4.60
N ALA A 293 -15.54 -3.38 -4.66
CA ALA A 293 -15.43 -1.92 -4.71
C ALA A 293 -16.13 -1.32 -5.93
N ALA A 294 -15.98 -1.96 -7.10
CA ALA A 294 -16.70 -1.56 -8.31
C ALA A 294 -18.21 -1.74 -8.16
N GLU A 295 -18.68 -2.79 -7.49
CA GLU A 295 -20.10 -2.99 -7.20
C GLU A 295 -20.65 -1.86 -6.33
N CYS A 296 -19.93 -1.45 -5.27
CA CYS A 296 -20.32 -0.32 -4.42
C CYS A 296 -20.48 0.98 -5.21
N ALA A 297 -19.48 1.34 -6.03
CA ALA A 297 -19.54 2.58 -6.82
C ALA A 297 -20.67 2.58 -7.86
N ILE A 298 -20.88 1.45 -8.55
CA ILE A 298 -21.96 1.34 -9.56
C ILE A 298 -23.34 1.29 -8.92
N TYR A 299 -23.46 0.67 -7.74
CA TYR A 299 -24.70 0.69 -6.98
C TYR A 299 -25.05 2.12 -6.55
N PHE A 300 -24.08 2.87 -6.02
CA PHE A 300 -24.27 4.28 -5.67
C PHE A 300 -24.65 5.11 -6.91
N ALA A 301 -23.95 4.96 -8.03
CA ALA A 301 -24.28 5.66 -9.27
C ALA A 301 -25.75 5.47 -9.71
N LYS A 302 -26.29 4.26 -9.52
CA LYS A 302 -27.66 3.91 -9.92
C LYS A 302 -28.73 4.32 -8.92
N THR A 303 -28.40 4.34 -7.62
CA THR A 303 -29.41 4.42 -6.55
C THR A 303 -29.25 5.63 -5.64
N GLY A 304 -28.04 6.20 -5.56
CA GLY A 304 -27.67 7.21 -4.57
C GLY A 304 -27.58 6.66 -3.14
N GLN A 305 -27.52 5.33 -2.99
CA GLN A 305 -27.55 4.66 -1.70
C GLN A 305 -26.32 3.77 -1.48
N LEU A 306 -26.11 3.38 -0.22
CA LEU A 306 -25.06 2.44 0.18
C LEU A 306 -25.34 1.04 -0.35
N SER A 307 -24.32 0.39 -0.89
CA SER A 307 -24.46 -0.97 -1.44
C SER A 307 -24.75 -1.99 -0.34
N PRO A 308 -25.78 -2.86 -0.49
CA PRO A 308 -26.08 -3.92 0.46
C PRO A 308 -25.09 -5.08 0.38
N ALA A 309 -24.15 -5.07 -0.58
CA ALA A 309 -23.12 -6.11 -0.72
C ALA A 309 -22.09 -6.09 0.42
N VAL A 310 -22.02 -5.01 1.19
CA VAL A 310 -21.15 -4.87 2.37
C VAL A 310 -21.91 -4.23 3.51
N GLN A 311 -21.50 -4.53 4.75
CA GLN A 311 -21.92 -3.73 5.90
C GLN A 311 -21.21 -2.37 5.87
N TRP A 312 -21.86 -1.34 6.39
CA TRP A 312 -21.30 0.02 6.45
C TRP A 312 -21.21 0.50 7.90
N ALA A 313 -20.14 1.23 8.21
CA ALA A 313 -19.95 1.97 9.44
C ALA A 313 -20.31 3.42 9.19
N GLU A 314 -21.21 3.98 10.01
CA GLU A 314 -21.55 5.39 10.07
C GLU A 314 -20.68 6.07 11.12
N PHE A 315 -20.02 7.14 10.71
CA PHE A 315 -19.23 8.03 11.54
C PHE A 315 -19.90 9.41 11.56
N SER A 316 -20.18 9.90 12.76
CA SER A 316 -20.69 11.23 13.04
C SER A 316 -19.81 11.82 14.15
N GLU A 317 -19.41 13.08 14.02
CA GLU A 317 -18.69 13.79 15.11
C GLU A 317 -19.55 14.00 16.36
#